data_AF-A0A2M8B441-F1
#
_entry.id   AF-A0A2M8B441-F1
#
_cell.length_a   1.000
_cell.length_b   1.000
_cell.length_c   1.000
_cell.angle_alpha   90.00
_cell.angle_beta   90.00
_cell.angle_gamma   90.00
#
_symmetry.space_group_name_H-M   'P 1'
#
loop_
_entity.id
_entity.type
_entity.pdbx_description
1 polymer ?
#
loop_
_entity_poly.entity_id
_entity_poly.type
_entity_poly.pdbx_seq_one_letter_code
_entity_poly.pdbx_strand_id
1 'polypeptide(L)'
;MTGFRSILFDESGPGAHIDGREAPECFTDLNLNQVVASITAGREEYDLKPFFHSPLRRVETIYYRHDILRDLEKQELFGHIKSFAQQMRAMRGHLAQADKLHYKYQKERWFLEAADIYCDAVSGLTHDLTLADLRSRGFLAFREYLTTYTTSGDFAALLAETRKLKADLSGVRYCLHIKGNRIKVSRYESEPDYSAEVLQAFEKFKQGSVKEYRFDFPSDPEMNHIEAAVLDRVALRYPEIFSSLDRYCQRHRDYLDATIGDYDREVQFYVACLEHIGRFKPAGLLFCYPTVTDRSREIHGHAVFDLALANNLIRNRAPVVINDFNLKDPERIFVVSGANQGGETTFARTIGQIHYLAGIGCPVPGREARLFLFDSLFTHFEREEDLRNLSGKLEDDLLRIHEILDRATPNSILI
;
A
#
# COMPACT_ATOMS: atom_id res chain seq x y z
N MET A 1 28.80 0.25 -7.15
CA MET A 1 27.44 -0.23 -7.42
C MET A 1 26.54 0.38 -6.37
N THR A 2 25.67 1.27 -6.82
CA THR A 2 24.75 2.04 -5.99
C THR A 2 23.61 1.12 -5.55
N GLY A 3 23.50 0.87 -4.24
CA GLY A 3 22.43 0.03 -3.70
C GLY A 3 21.05 0.65 -3.92
N PHE A 4 20.02 -0.19 -4.09
CA PHE A 4 18.63 0.26 -4.12
C PHE A 4 18.30 1.10 -2.89
N ARG A 5 17.62 2.24 -3.09
CA ARG A 5 17.23 3.16 -2.02
C ARG A 5 15.73 3.34 -1.89
N SER A 6 15.04 3.54 -3.01
CA SER A 6 13.61 3.85 -3.03
C SER A 6 13.02 3.51 -4.39
N ILE A 7 11.77 3.03 -4.40
CA ILE A 7 11.00 2.88 -5.63
C ILE A 7 10.29 4.20 -6.01
N LEU A 8 10.25 5.20 -5.13
CA LEU A 8 9.66 6.52 -5.42
C LEU A 8 10.66 7.59 -5.86
N PHE A 9 11.94 7.44 -5.48
CA PHE A 9 12.99 8.44 -5.70
C PHE A 9 14.21 7.81 -6.39
N ASP A 10 14.74 8.53 -7.36
CA ASP A 10 16.04 8.20 -7.95
C ASP A 10 17.20 8.52 -6.99
N GLU A 11 18.43 8.11 -7.34
CA GLU A 11 19.64 8.27 -6.51
C GLU A 11 19.96 9.73 -6.12
N SER A 12 19.35 10.70 -6.79
CA SER A 12 19.63 12.13 -6.67
C SER A 12 18.55 12.92 -5.93
N GLY A 13 17.47 12.26 -5.52
CA GLY A 13 16.47 12.84 -4.62
C GLY A 13 16.92 12.77 -3.16
N PRO A 14 16.67 13.79 -2.33
CA PRO A 14 16.72 13.59 -0.89
C PRO A 14 15.72 12.47 -0.56
N GLY A 15 16.17 11.41 0.11
CA GLY A 15 15.31 10.41 0.74
C GLY A 15 14.56 11.09 1.88
N ALA A 16 13.65 12.00 1.52
CA ALA A 16 13.16 13.01 2.41
C ALA A 16 12.21 12.37 3.42
N HIS A 17 12.34 12.77 4.68
CA HIS A 17 11.26 12.70 5.66
C HIS A 17 10.05 13.43 5.07
N ILE A 18 9.21 12.67 4.37
CA ILE A 18 7.96 13.12 3.74
C ILE A 18 6.81 12.98 4.75
N ASP A 19 6.98 12.13 5.75
CA ASP A 19 6.02 11.93 6.84
C ASP A 19 5.63 13.25 7.51
N GLY A 20 4.34 13.40 7.77
CA GLY A 20 3.79 14.61 8.39
C GLY A 20 3.59 15.80 7.43
N ARG A 21 3.86 15.67 6.13
CA ARG A 21 3.58 16.75 5.16
C ARG A 21 2.08 17.00 4.99
N GLU A 22 1.68 18.23 5.27
CA GLU A 22 0.33 18.73 5.08
C GLU A 22 -0.02 18.88 3.59
N ALA A 23 -1.32 18.90 3.30
CA ALA A 23 -1.81 19.11 1.95
C ALA A 23 -1.50 20.54 1.48
N PRO A 24 -0.99 20.74 0.24
CA PRO A 24 -0.81 22.06 -0.33
C PRO A 24 -2.11 22.88 -0.36
N GLU A 25 -1.99 24.20 -0.20
CA GLU A 25 -3.13 25.15 -0.15
C GLU A 25 -4.09 25.01 -1.34
N CYS A 26 -3.56 24.69 -2.53
CA CYS A 26 -4.35 24.52 -3.75
C CYS A 26 -5.25 23.27 -3.75
N PHE A 27 -5.14 22.35 -2.79
CA PHE A 27 -5.85 21.07 -2.84
C PHE A 27 -7.37 21.19 -2.74
N THR A 28 -7.84 22.11 -1.90
CA THR A 28 -9.28 22.34 -1.72
C THR A 28 -9.86 22.94 -2.99
N ASP A 29 -9.24 24.00 -3.50
CA ASP A 29 -9.64 24.69 -4.72
C ASP A 29 -9.64 23.75 -5.94
N LEU A 30 -8.62 22.90 -6.03
CA LEU A 30 -8.45 21.93 -7.12
C LEU A 30 -9.18 20.61 -6.93
N ASN A 31 -9.94 20.44 -5.83
CA ASN A 31 -10.56 19.17 -5.46
C ASN A 31 -9.57 17.98 -5.45
N LEU A 32 -8.29 18.24 -5.23
CA LEU A 32 -7.28 17.18 -5.11
C LEU A 32 -7.42 16.40 -3.80
N ASN A 33 -7.98 17.02 -2.75
CA ASN A 33 -8.31 16.35 -1.49
C ASN A 33 -9.19 15.11 -1.72
N GLN A 34 -10.27 15.25 -2.49
CA GLN A 34 -11.18 14.12 -2.77
C GLN A 34 -10.57 13.10 -3.74
N VAL A 35 -9.69 13.53 -4.65
CA VAL A 35 -8.95 12.64 -5.54
C VAL A 35 -8.00 11.77 -4.72
N VAL A 36 -7.14 12.37 -3.90
CA VAL A 36 -6.20 11.65 -3.04
C VAL A 36 -6.93 10.75 -2.06
N ALA A 37 -8.01 11.22 -1.43
CA ALA A 37 -8.83 10.37 -0.57
C ALA A 37 -9.40 9.14 -1.31
N SER A 38 -9.84 9.31 -2.56
CA SER A 38 -10.35 8.20 -3.39
C SER A 38 -9.25 7.22 -3.84
N ILE A 39 -8.03 7.72 -4.04
CA ILE A 39 -6.84 6.90 -4.36
C ILE A 39 -6.40 6.08 -3.14
N THR A 40 -6.32 6.71 -1.96
CA THR A 40 -5.76 6.07 -0.75
C THR A 40 -6.79 5.28 0.06
N ALA A 41 -8.06 5.25 -0.33
CA ALA A 41 -9.11 4.55 0.39
C ALA A 41 -8.81 3.05 0.56
N GLY A 42 -8.91 2.54 1.80
CA GLY A 42 -8.63 1.14 2.15
C GLY A 42 -7.15 0.82 2.35
N ARG A 43 -6.28 1.85 2.34
CA ARG A 43 -4.82 1.78 2.48
C ARG A 43 -4.32 2.70 3.60
N GLU A 44 -5.17 2.98 4.59
CA GLU A 44 -4.88 3.89 5.69
C GLU A 44 -3.64 3.46 6.50
N GLU A 45 -3.41 2.15 6.61
CA GLU A 45 -2.24 1.55 7.29
C GLU A 45 -0.89 1.94 6.69
N TYR A 46 -0.85 2.41 5.44
CA TYR A 46 0.39 2.77 4.74
C TYR A 46 0.72 4.27 4.81
N ASP A 47 -0.18 5.10 5.31
CA ASP A 47 -0.05 6.56 5.33
C ASP A 47 0.52 7.14 4.00
N LEU A 48 -0.26 7.00 2.92
CA LEU A 48 0.20 7.34 1.57
C LEU A 48 0.05 8.81 1.19
N LYS A 49 -0.82 9.56 1.90
CA LYS A 49 -1.13 10.96 1.57
C LYS A 49 0.12 11.85 1.45
N PRO A 50 1.13 11.72 2.33
CA PRO A 50 2.35 12.50 2.21
C PRO A 50 3.07 12.40 0.85
N PHE A 51 3.01 11.24 0.18
CA PHE A 51 3.58 11.08 -1.17
C PHE A 51 2.83 11.87 -2.23
N PHE A 52 1.51 12.05 -2.05
CA PHE A 52 0.67 12.88 -2.94
C PHE A 52 0.78 14.37 -2.64
N HIS A 53 1.20 14.76 -1.44
CA HIS A 53 1.38 16.17 -1.03
C HIS A 53 2.75 16.75 -1.43
N SER A 54 3.58 15.96 -2.10
CA SER A 54 4.99 16.26 -2.32
C SER A 54 5.36 16.37 -3.80
N PRO A 55 5.15 17.52 -4.45
CA PRO A 55 5.61 17.77 -5.80
C PRO A 55 7.12 17.53 -5.95
N LEU A 56 7.49 16.84 -7.03
CA LEU A 56 8.87 16.61 -7.41
C LEU A 56 9.46 17.88 -8.03
N ARG A 57 10.74 18.12 -7.75
CA ARG A 57 11.46 19.31 -8.23
C ARG A 57 12.29 19.05 -9.48
N ARG A 58 12.31 17.82 -9.98
CA ARG A 58 13.20 17.37 -11.03
C ARG A 58 12.45 16.56 -12.07
N VAL A 59 12.70 16.89 -13.34
CA VAL A 59 12.13 16.20 -14.49
C VAL A 59 12.59 14.73 -14.52
N GLU A 60 13.84 14.45 -14.13
CA GLU A 60 14.38 13.08 -14.11
C GLU A 60 13.61 12.18 -13.14
N THR A 61 13.27 12.68 -11.95
CA THR A 61 12.54 11.91 -10.94
C THR A 61 11.09 11.66 -11.36
N ILE A 62 10.48 12.58 -12.12
CA ILE A 62 9.15 12.37 -12.72
C ILE A 62 9.21 11.21 -13.73
N TYR A 63 10.21 11.22 -14.64
CA TYR A 63 10.37 10.12 -15.60
C TYR A 63 10.75 8.79 -14.93
N TYR A 64 11.51 8.82 -13.83
CA TYR A 64 11.76 7.63 -13.02
C TYR A 64 10.45 6.98 -12.54
N ARG A 65 9.51 7.78 -12.01
CA ARG A 65 8.17 7.29 -11.62
C ARG A 65 7.37 6.77 -12.83
N HIS A 66 7.44 7.46 -13.96
CA HIS A 66 6.76 7.03 -15.19
C HIS A 66 7.26 5.66 -15.67
N ASP A 67 8.57 5.40 -15.63
CA ASP A 67 9.12 4.12 -16.06
C ASP A 67 8.67 2.96 -15.15
N ILE A 68 8.58 3.20 -13.84
CA ILE A 68 8.08 2.22 -12.86
C ILE A 68 6.60 1.91 -13.10
N LEU A 69 5.79 2.94 -13.32
CA LEU A 69 4.38 2.78 -13.66
C LEU A 69 4.18 1.98 -14.95
N ARG A 70 5.00 2.22 -15.98
CA ARG A 70 4.95 1.46 -17.24
C ARG A 70 5.30 -0.02 -17.06
N ASP A 71 6.26 -0.34 -16.20
CA ASP A 71 6.52 -1.74 -15.84
C ASP A 71 5.29 -2.35 -15.13
N LEU A 72 4.68 -1.62 -14.19
CA LEU A 72 3.49 -2.05 -13.44
C LEU A 72 2.20 -2.14 -14.27
N GLU A 73 2.16 -1.61 -15.49
CA GLU A 73 1.03 -1.83 -16.40
C GLU A 73 0.96 -3.29 -16.91
N LYS A 74 2.09 -4.01 -16.88
CA LYS A 74 2.14 -5.44 -17.18
C LYS A 74 1.36 -6.21 -16.12
N GLN A 75 0.28 -6.87 -16.54
CA GLN A 75 -0.67 -7.52 -15.62
C GLN A 75 -0.02 -8.60 -14.74
N GLU A 76 0.96 -9.33 -15.27
CA GLU A 76 1.73 -10.33 -14.50
C GLU A 76 2.48 -9.66 -13.35
N LEU A 77 3.35 -8.68 -13.64
CA LEU A 77 4.09 -7.94 -12.62
C LEU A 77 3.16 -7.29 -11.59
N PHE A 78 2.08 -6.65 -12.05
CA PHE A 78 1.10 -6.03 -11.18
C PHE A 78 0.46 -7.05 -10.21
N GLY A 79 0.15 -8.25 -10.70
CA GLY A 79 -0.36 -9.36 -9.90
C GLY A 79 0.64 -9.81 -8.84
N HIS A 80 1.92 -9.97 -9.21
CA HIS A 80 2.99 -10.34 -8.29
C HIS A 80 3.18 -9.31 -7.17
N ILE A 81 3.23 -8.01 -7.50
CA ILE A 81 3.33 -6.94 -6.50
C ILE A 81 2.12 -6.92 -5.56
N LYS A 82 0.91 -7.14 -6.08
CA LYS A 82 -0.29 -7.24 -5.24
C LYS A 82 -0.27 -8.45 -4.31
N SER A 83 0.18 -9.60 -4.79
CA SER A 83 0.33 -10.81 -3.97
C SER A 83 1.33 -10.57 -2.82
N PHE A 84 2.48 -9.96 -3.13
CA PHE A 84 3.46 -9.57 -2.13
C PHE A 84 2.85 -8.62 -1.07
N ALA A 85 2.19 -7.55 -1.50
CA ALA A 85 1.56 -6.58 -0.60
C ALA A 85 0.48 -7.23 0.30
N GLN A 86 -0.29 -8.19 -0.23
CA GLN A 86 -1.26 -8.95 0.55
C GLN A 86 -0.58 -9.80 1.64
N GLN A 87 0.52 -10.47 1.30
CA GLN A 87 1.29 -11.25 2.26
C GLN A 87 1.94 -10.36 3.33
N MET A 88 2.52 -9.22 2.94
CA MET A 88 3.08 -8.24 3.89
C MET A 88 2.02 -7.68 4.85
N ARG A 89 0.81 -7.40 4.34
CA ARG A 89 -0.33 -7.02 5.18
C ARG A 89 -0.75 -8.14 6.13
N ALA A 90 -0.83 -9.38 5.65
CA ALA A 90 -1.15 -10.52 6.49
C ALA A 90 -0.10 -10.71 7.61
N MET A 91 1.18 -10.58 7.28
CA MET A 91 2.29 -10.62 8.24
C MET A 91 2.15 -9.55 9.34
N ARG A 92 1.92 -8.28 8.95
CA ARG A 92 1.67 -7.20 9.93
C ARG A 92 0.43 -7.47 10.78
N GLY A 93 -0.62 -8.04 10.19
CA GLY A 93 -1.82 -8.47 10.91
C GLY A 93 -1.51 -9.51 11.99
N HIS A 94 -0.62 -10.47 11.72
CA HIS A 94 -0.18 -11.46 12.71
C HIS A 94 0.64 -10.82 13.85
N LEU A 95 1.52 -9.85 13.54
CA LEU A 95 2.25 -9.11 14.57
C LEU A 95 1.31 -8.29 15.46
N ALA A 96 0.38 -7.55 14.85
CA ALA A 96 -0.62 -6.77 15.59
C ALA A 96 -1.54 -7.66 16.45
N GLN A 97 -1.81 -8.89 16.00
CA GLN A 97 -2.53 -9.88 16.80
C GLN A 97 -1.67 -10.38 17.97
N ALA A 98 -0.39 -10.68 17.75
CA ALA A 98 0.54 -11.10 18.80
C ALA A 98 0.66 -10.06 19.93
N ASP A 99 0.65 -8.77 19.59
CA ASP A 99 0.72 -7.69 20.57
C ASP A 99 -0.49 -7.66 21.52
N LYS A 100 -1.69 -7.94 20.98
CA LYS A 100 -2.95 -7.94 21.74
C LYS A 100 -3.10 -9.11 22.71
N LEU A 101 -2.44 -10.23 22.44
CA LEU A 101 -2.60 -11.44 23.24
C LEU A 101 -1.97 -11.32 24.63
N HIS A 102 -2.28 -12.26 25.51
CA HIS A 102 -1.74 -12.27 26.88
C HIS A 102 -0.76 -13.42 27.14
N TYR A 103 -0.96 -14.58 26.51
CA TYR A 103 -0.18 -15.78 26.80
C TYR A 103 1.07 -15.87 25.93
N LYS A 104 2.23 -16.09 26.57
CA LYS A 104 3.55 -16.10 25.94
C LYS A 104 3.63 -16.98 24.68
N TYR A 105 3.38 -18.29 24.81
CA TYR A 105 3.54 -19.23 23.71
C TYR A 105 2.55 -19.00 22.57
N GLN A 106 1.41 -18.38 22.87
CA GLN A 106 0.48 -17.93 21.85
C GLN A 106 1.10 -16.78 21.04
N LYS A 107 1.64 -15.74 21.71
CA LYS A 107 2.35 -14.63 21.03
C LYS A 107 3.48 -15.11 20.15
N GLU A 108 4.32 -15.99 20.69
CA GLU A 108 5.47 -16.53 19.97
C GLU A 108 5.06 -17.36 18.74
N ARG A 109 3.93 -18.08 18.83
CA ARG A 109 3.35 -18.79 17.68
C ARG A 109 2.90 -17.84 16.58
N TRP A 110 2.23 -16.74 16.94
CA TRP A 110 1.80 -15.70 15.99
C TRP A 110 3.00 -14.98 15.36
N PHE A 111 4.03 -14.69 16.14
CA PHE A 111 5.29 -14.13 15.66
C PHE A 111 5.98 -15.07 14.65
N LEU A 112 6.02 -16.37 14.94
CA LEU A 112 6.58 -17.37 14.03
C LEU A 112 5.81 -17.45 12.70
N GLU A 113 4.47 -17.35 12.73
CA GLU A 113 3.68 -17.27 11.49
C GLU A 113 3.95 -15.97 10.72
N ALA A 114 4.10 -14.84 11.41
CA ALA A 114 4.43 -13.58 10.76
C ALA A 114 5.77 -13.66 10.02
N ALA A 115 6.79 -14.22 10.65
CA ALA A 115 8.10 -14.42 10.03
C ALA A 115 8.05 -15.40 8.85
N ASP A 116 7.24 -16.46 8.93
CA ASP A 116 7.04 -17.40 7.82
C ASP A 116 6.39 -16.73 6.60
N ILE A 117 5.34 -15.94 6.82
CA ILE A 117 4.68 -15.16 5.76
C ILE A 117 5.66 -14.17 5.13
N TYR A 118 6.50 -13.51 5.93
CA TYR A 118 7.54 -12.61 5.42
C TYR A 118 8.55 -13.35 4.54
N CYS A 119 9.05 -14.50 5.00
CA CYS A 119 9.98 -15.32 4.22
C CYS A 119 9.37 -15.76 2.88
N ASP A 120 8.09 -16.15 2.87
CA ASP A 120 7.39 -16.53 1.64
C ASP A 120 7.12 -15.35 0.72
N ALA A 121 6.74 -14.19 1.26
CA ALA A 121 6.54 -12.97 0.50
C ALA A 121 7.81 -12.53 -0.21
N VAL A 122 8.93 -12.48 0.52
CA VAL A 122 10.22 -12.04 -0.04
C VAL A 122 10.79 -13.05 -1.02
N SER A 123 10.72 -14.36 -0.70
CA SER A 123 11.21 -15.41 -1.61
C SER A 123 10.39 -15.48 -2.89
N GLY A 124 9.05 -15.38 -2.76
CA GLY A 124 8.12 -15.35 -3.88
C GLY A 124 8.35 -14.13 -4.77
N LEU A 125 8.43 -12.93 -4.18
CA LEU A 125 8.69 -11.71 -4.94
C LEU A 125 10.05 -11.75 -5.65
N THR A 126 11.08 -12.28 -5.00
CA THR A 126 12.41 -12.42 -5.61
C THR A 126 12.36 -13.33 -6.84
N HIS A 127 11.66 -14.47 -6.73
CA HIS A 127 11.44 -15.37 -7.84
C HIS A 127 10.67 -14.68 -8.98
N ASP A 128 9.56 -14.03 -8.67
CA ASP A 128 8.69 -13.37 -9.63
C ASP A 128 9.43 -12.25 -10.39
N LEU A 129 10.18 -11.40 -9.69
CA LEU A 129 10.98 -10.33 -10.31
C LEU A 129 12.15 -10.86 -11.15
N THR A 130 12.69 -12.03 -10.81
CA THR A 130 13.75 -12.67 -11.61
C THR A 130 13.24 -13.09 -12.98
N LEU A 131 11.99 -13.56 -13.05
CA LEU A 131 11.35 -14.00 -14.29
C LEU A 131 10.72 -12.83 -15.09
N ALA A 132 10.41 -11.72 -14.43
CA ALA A 132 9.80 -10.57 -15.06
C ALA A 132 10.75 -9.83 -16.03
N ASP A 133 10.21 -9.43 -17.19
CA ASP A 133 10.85 -8.44 -18.08
C ASP A 133 10.73 -7.05 -17.44
N LEU A 134 11.77 -6.59 -16.74
CA LEU A 134 11.81 -5.30 -16.06
C LEU A 134 12.64 -4.30 -16.88
N ARG A 135 12.16 -3.06 -17.01
CA ARG A 135 12.86 -2.01 -17.79
C ARG A 135 13.22 -0.80 -16.95
N SER A 136 12.41 -0.48 -15.96
CA SER A 136 12.65 0.65 -15.08
C SER A 136 13.88 0.42 -14.20
N ARG A 137 14.67 1.48 -14.03
CA ARG A 137 15.88 1.42 -13.19
C ARG A 137 15.55 1.05 -11.74
N GLY A 138 14.40 1.50 -11.24
CA GLY A 138 13.93 1.20 -9.88
C GLY A 138 13.70 -0.29 -9.65
N PHE A 139 12.92 -0.96 -10.50
CA PHE A 139 12.69 -2.40 -10.36
C PHE A 139 13.94 -3.23 -10.63
N LEU A 140 14.79 -2.82 -11.58
CA LEU A 140 16.07 -3.49 -11.83
C LEU A 140 16.98 -3.45 -10.60
N ALA A 141 17.12 -2.29 -9.97
CA ALA A 141 17.90 -2.13 -8.74
C ALA A 141 17.26 -2.89 -7.57
N PHE A 142 15.93 -2.85 -7.44
CA PHE A 142 15.23 -3.58 -6.38
C PHE A 142 15.36 -5.10 -6.52
N ARG A 143 15.32 -5.63 -7.75
CA ARG A 143 15.56 -7.05 -8.03
C ARG A 143 16.97 -7.47 -7.60
N GLU A 144 17.98 -6.67 -7.92
CA GLU A 144 19.37 -6.93 -7.50
C GLU A 144 19.50 -6.92 -5.97
N TYR A 145 18.86 -5.95 -5.32
CA TYR A 145 18.78 -5.86 -3.86
C TYR A 145 18.13 -7.11 -3.24
N LEU A 146 16.94 -7.51 -3.72
CA LEU A 146 16.25 -8.70 -3.20
C LEU A 146 17.04 -9.99 -3.45
N THR A 147 17.69 -10.12 -4.60
CA THR A 147 18.54 -11.28 -4.92
C THR A 147 19.72 -11.36 -3.94
N THR A 148 20.32 -10.22 -3.62
CA THR A 148 21.42 -10.14 -2.64
C THR A 148 20.93 -10.45 -1.22
N TYR A 149 19.78 -9.90 -0.84
CA TYR A 149 19.19 -10.11 0.47
C TYR A 149 18.78 -11.57 0.69
N THR A 150 18.10 -12.19 -0.28
CA THR A 150 17.65 -13.59 -0.18
C THR A 150 18.79 -14.61 -0.21
N THR A 151 19.94 -14.24 -0.79
CA THR A 151 21.16 -15.08 -0.77
C THR A 151 22.06 -14.82 0.44
N SER A 152 21.70 -13.84 1.29
CA SER A 152 22.45 -13.56 2.52
C SER A 152 22.34 -14.68 3.55
N GLY A 153 23.38 -14.81 4.38
CA GLY A 153 23.38 -15.79 5.48
C GLY A 153 22.28 -15.53 6.50
N ASP A 154 21.93 -14.27 6.73
CA ASP A 154 20.92 -13.87 7.72
C ASP A 154 19.51 -14.29 7.28
N PHE A 155 19.14 -14.01 6.02
CA PHE A 155 17.84 -14.44 5.49
C PHE A 155 17.75 -15.97 5.37
N ALA A 156 18.83 -16.62 4.90
CA ALA A 156 18.87 -18.07 4.81
C ALA A 156 18.71 -18.74 6.19
N ALA A 157 19.33 -18.19 7.24
CA ALA A 157 19.17 -18.65 8.61
C ALA A 157 17.73 -18.43 9.12
N LEU A 158 17.15 -17.24 8.91
CA LEU A 158 15.76 -16.95 9.26
C LEU A 158 14.81 -17.96 8.61
N LEU A 159 14.89 -18.16 7.30
CA LEU A 159 14.03 -19.09 6.57
C LEU A 159 14.18 -20.51 7.09
N ALA A 160 15.41 -21.01 7.21
CA ALA A 160 15.66 -22.38 7.66
C ALA A 160 15.19 -22.63 9.10
N GLU A 161 15.49 -21.71 10.02
CA GLU A 161 15.05 -21.80 11.43
C GLU A 161 13.52 -21.73 11.54
N THR A 162 12.87 -20.85 10.77
CA THR A 162 11.41 -20.70 10.72
C THR A 162 10.73 -21.99 10.26
N ARG A 163 11.16 -22.55 9.12
CA ARG A 163 10.59 -23.79 8.56
C ARG A 163 10.81 -24.98 9.48
N LYS A 164 12.01 -25.11 10.06
CA LYS A 164 12.32 -26.16 11.02
C LYS A 164 11.41 -26.08 12.24
N LEU A 165 11.27 -24.90 12.84
CA LEU A 165 10.49 -24.73 14.06
C LEU A 165 8.99 -24.96 13.82
N LYS A 166 8.45 -24.54 12.66
CA LYS A 166 7.08 -24.90 12.25
C LYS A 166 6.91 -26.43 12.13
N ALA A 167 7.87 -27.12 11.53
CA ALA A 167 7.85 -28.58 11.43
C ALA A 167 7.90 -29.25 12.82
N ASP A 168 8.82 -28.81 13.68
CA ASP A 168 8.99 -29.34 15.05
C ASP A 168 7.71 -29.16 15.88
N LEU A 169 7.10 -27.97 15.84
CA LEU A 169 5.83 -27.69 16.52
C LEU A 169 4.67 -28.52 15.94
N SER A 170 4.60 -28.69 14.62
CA SER A 170 3.57 -29.53 13.97
C SER A 170 3.71 -31.01 14.33
N GLY A 171 4.89 -31.45 14.78
CA GLY A 171 5.17 -32.80 15.25
C GLY A 171 4.77 -33.05 16.71
N VAL A 172 4.40 -32.02 17.47
CA VAL A 172 3.99 -32.18 18.87
C VAL A 172 2.68 -32.97 18.95
N ARG A 173 2.67 -34.03 19.76
CA ARG A 173 1.51 -34.89 20.02
C ARG A 173 1.36 -35.14 21.51
N TYR A 174 0.23 -34.78 22.10
CA TYR A 174 0.03 -34.90 23.54
C TYR A 174 -1.36 -35.46 23.86
N CYS A 175 -1.47 -36.08 25.03
CA CYS A 175 -2.71 -36.63 25.55
C CYS A 175 -3.22 -35.78 26.72
N LEU A 176 -4.54 -35.60 26.77
CA LEU A 176 -5.23 -34.95 27.89
C LEU A 176 -6.00 -35.99 28.68
N HIS A 177 -5.57 -36.26 29.91
CA HIS A 177 -6.32 -37.07 30.86
C HIS A 177 -7.12 -36.16 31.79
N ILE A 178 -8.43 -36.15 31.62
CA ILE A 178 -9.35 -35.31 32.38
C ILE A 178 -10.06 -36.17 33.43
N LYS A 179 -9.86 -35.87 34.71
CA LYS A 179 -10.55 -36.53 35.84
C LYS A 179 -11.13 -35.48 36.77
N GLY A 180 -12.44 -35.24 36.66
CA GLY A 180 -13.10 -34.16 37.38
C GLY A 180 -12.52 -32.81 36.98
N ASN A 181 -12.05 -32.02 37.95
CA ASN A 181 -11.40 -30.73 37.73
C ASN A 181 -9.87 -30.82 37.48
N ARG A 182 -9.31 -32.04 37.39
CA ARG A 182 -7.88 -32.24 37.19
C ARG A 182 -7.58 -32.64 35.76
N ILE A 183 -6.74 -31.85 35.09
CA ILE A 183 -6.22 -32.15 33.75
C ILE A 183 -4.75 -32.56 33.90
N LYS A 184 -4.38 -33.72 33.35
CA LYS A 184 -2.99 -34.18 33.24
C LYS A 184 -2.59 -34.25 31.77
N VAL A 185 -1.46 -33.62 31.45
CA VAL A 185 -0.85 -33.63 30.11
C VAL A 185 0.32 -34.62 30.07
N SER A 186 0.26 -35.56 29.14
CA SER A 186 1.30 -36.55 28.81
C SER A 186 1.68 -36.45 27.34
N ARG A 187 2.86 -36.97 26.98
CA ARG A 187 3.22 -37.18 25.57
C ARG A 187 2.36 -38.31 25.01
N TYR A 188 2.02 -38.22 23.73
CA TYR A 188 1.42 -39.34 23.02
C TYR A 188 2.50 -40.38 22.70
N GLU A 189 2.34 -41.61 23.22
CA GLU A 189 3.30 -42.72 23.08
C GLU A 189 2.77 -43.82 22.15
N SER A 190 2.13 -43.42 21.03
CA SER A 190 1.51 -44.36 20.08
C SER A 190 0.54 -45.34 20.76
N GLU A 191 -0.22 -44.81 21.73
CA GLU A 191 -1.21 -45.57 22.47
C GLU A 191 -2.22 -46.19 21.48
N PRO A 192 -2.57 -47.48 21.63
CA PRO A 192 -3.43 -48.17 20.68
C PRO A 192 -4.80 -47.51 20.62
N ASP A 193 -5.34 -47.37 19.41
CA ASP A 193 -6.69 -46.86 19.20
C ASP A 193 -7.71 -47.94 19.59
N TYR A 194 -8.04 -47.97 20.89
CA TYR A 194 -9.06 -48.87 21.43
C TYR A 194 -10.44 -48.64 20.80
N SER A 195 -10.67 -47.54 20.08
CA SER A 195 -11.92 -47.31 19.36
C SER A 195 -12.16 -48.41 18.32
N ALA A 196 -11.11 -48.89 17.64
CA ALA A 196 -11.22 -49.97 16.68
C ALA A 196 -11.63 -51.30 17.35
N GLU A 197 -11.01 -51.64 18.48
CA GLU A 197 -11.33 -52.84 19.25
C GLU A 197 -12.74 -52.77 19.87
N VAL A 198 -13.14 -51.60 20.37
CA VAL A 198 -14.49 -51.36 20.90
C VAL A 198 -15.53 -51.43 19.77
N LEU A 199 -15.28 -50.79 18.62
CA LEU A 199 -16.17 -50.87 17.46
C LEU A 199 -16.33 -52.31 16.98
N GLN A 200 -15.25 -53.10 16.98
CA GLN A 200 -15.30 -54.53 16.64
C GLN A 200 -16.09 -55.34 17.67
N ALA A 201 -15.90 -55.10 18.97
CA ALA A 201 -16.63 -55.80 20.03
C ALA A 201 -18.14 -55.53 20.01
N PHE A 202 -18.54 -54.33 19.57
CA PHE A 202 -19.93 -53.88 19.49
C PHE A 202 -20.54 -53.92 18.07
N GLU A 203 -19.82 -54.46 17.08
CA GLU A 203 -20.25 -54.52 15.68
C GLU A 203 -21.62 -55.21 15.51
N LYS A 204 -21.85 -56.29 16.27
CA LYS A 204 -23.11 -57.05 16.33
C LYS A 204 -24.32 -56.27 16.88
N PHE A 205 -24.09 -55.08 17.46
CA PHE A 205 -25.13 -54.20 18.00
C PHE A 205 -25.27 -52.89 17.20
N LYS A 206 -24.52 -52.74 16.09
CA LYS A 206 -24.50 -51.51 15.29
C LYS A 206 -25.78 -51.37 14.45
N GLN A 207 -26.73 -50.57 14.93
CA GLN A 207 -27.96 -50.22 14.20
C GLN A 207 -27.75 -48.92 13.41
N GLY A 208 -27.23 -49.03 12.18
CA GLY A 208 -27.06 -47.90 11.25
C GLY A 208 -25.70 -47.18 11.36
N SER A 209 -25.55 -46.09 10.58
CA SER A 209 -24.34 -45.25 10.60
C SER A 209 -24.24 -44.50 11.93
N VAL A 210 -23.09 -44.64 12.61
CA VAL A 210 -22.78 -43.96 13.87
C VAL A 210 -22.65 -42.47 13.58
N LYS A 211 -23.32 -41.61 14.36
CA LYS A 211 -23.05 -40.16 14.34
C LYS A 211 -21.62 -39.94 14.82
N GLU A 212 -20.74 -39.42 13.97
CA GLU A 212 -19.41 -38.97 14.39
C GLU A 212 -19.56 -37.79 15.36
N TYR A 213 -19.11 -37.99 16.60
CA TYR A 213 -18.97 -36.91 17.59
C TYR A 213 -17.55 -36.33 17.52
N ARG A 214 -17.13 -35.89 16.33
CA ARG A 214 -15.92 -35.08 16.22
C ARG A 214 -16.24 -33.71 16.80
N PHE A 215 -15.51 -33.31 17.82
CA PHE A 215 -15.55 -31.92 18.28
C PHE A 215 -14.81 -31.08 17.25
N ASP A 216 -15.53 -30.16 16.62
CA ASP A 216 -14.89 -29.04 15.93
C ASP A 216 -14.33 -28.11 17.00
N PHE A 217 -13.02 -28.01 17.08
CA PHE A 217 -12.39 -27.00 17.91
C PHE A 217 -12.63 -25.65 17.24
N PRO A 218 -13.31 -24.70 17.91
CA PRO A 218 -13.44 -23.36 17.38
C PRO A 218 -12.05 -22.78 17.16
N SER A 219 -11.79 -22.26 15.96
CA SER A 219 -10.53 -21.62 15.60
C SER A 219 -10.45 -20.19 16.14
N ASP A 220 -10.88 -19.98 17.38
CA ASP A 220 -10.86 -18.67 18.01
C ASP A 220 -9.39 -18.24 18.17
N PRO A 221 -8.99 -17.05 17.70
CA PRO A 221 -7.64 -16.55 17.89
C PRO A 221 -7.29 -16.30 19.36
N GLU A 222 -8.28 -16.18 20.27
CA GLU A 222 -8.05 -16.04 21.70
C GLU A 222 -8.13 -17.39 22.43
N MET A 223 -7.25 -17.54 23.42
CA MET A 223 -7.12 -18.75 24.21
C MET A 223 -7.66 -18.47 25.62
N ASN A 224 -8.43 -19.38 26.20
CA ASN A 224 -8.86 -19.23 27.59
C ASN A 224 -7.77 -19.68 28.58
N HIS A 225 -7.96 -19.37 29.87
CA HIS A 225 -6.98 -19.69 30.92
C HIS A 225 -6.71 -21.20 31.10
N ILE A 226 -7.67 -22.08 30.74
CA ILE A 226 -7.50 -23.54 30.82
C ILE A 226 -6.62 -24.01 29.67
N GLU A 227 -6.91 -23.57 28.45
CA GLU A 227 -6.11 -23.88 27.27
C GLU A 227 -4.68 -23.36 27.42
N ALA A 228 -4.51 -22.15 27.97
CA ALA A 228 -3.20 -21.61 28.31
C ALA A 228 -2.44 -22.49 29.30
N ALA A 229 -3.11 -22.90 30.38
CA ALA A 229 -2.51 -23.80 31.36
C ALA A 229 -2.16 -25.16 30.77
N VAL A 230 -2.97 -25.69 29.85
CA VAL A 230 -2.66 -26.91 29.09
C VAL A 230 -1.41 -26.71 28.24
N LEU A 231 -1.32 -25.61 27.49
CA LEU A 231 -0.16 -25.30 26.66
C LEU A 231 1.12 -25.18 27.50
N ASP A 232 1.06 -24.55 28.68
CA ASP A 232 2.18 -24.50 29.61
C ASP A 232 2.63 -25.91 30.05
N ARG A 233 1.68 -26.83 30.28
CA ARG A 233 2.03 -28.23 30.60
C ARG A 233 2.57 -28.99 29.38
N VAL A 234 2.11 -28.68 28.17
CA VAL A 234 2.70 -29.22 26.93
C VAL A 234 4.14 -28.73 26.79
N ALA A 235 4.42 -27.44 27.04
CA ALA A 235 5.77 -26.88 26.98
C ALA A 235 6.73 -27.59 27.94
N LEU A 236 6.29 -27.92 29.16
CA LEU A 236 7.07 -28.74 30.10
C LEU A 236 7.36 -30.16 29.60
N ARG A 237 6.54 -30.70 28.70
CA ARG A 237 6.77 -32.00 28.07
C ARG A 237 7.66 -31.91 26.83
N TYR A 238 7.84 -30.73 26.24
CA TYR A 238 8.66 -30.53 25.03
C TYR A 238 9.67 -29.38 25.21
N PRO A 239 10.51 -29.42 26.27
CA PRO A 239 11.33 -28.26 26.65
C PRO A 239 12.27 -27.79 25.54
N GLU A 240 12.84 -28.71 24.74
CA GLU A 240 13.75 -28.36 23.65
C GLU A 240 13.05 -27.55 22.53
N ILE A 241 11.82 -27.93 22.15
CA ILE A 241 11.07 -27.26 21.09
C ILE A 241 10.65 -25.86 21.55
N PHE A 242 10.09 -25.74 22.75
CA PHE A 242 9.63 -24.46 23.27
C PHE A 242 10.79 -23.53 23.67
N SER A 243 11.93 -24.07 24.12
CA SER A 243 13.15 -23.26 24.33
C SER A 243 13.75 -22.78 23.01
N SER A 244 13.61 -23.56 21.94
CA SER A 244 14.00 -23.15 20.58
C SER A 244 13.10 -22.03 20.07
N LEU A 245 11.79 -22.09 20.36
CA LEU A 245 10.84 -21.02 20.06
C LEU A 245 11.17 -19.73 20.81
N ASP A 246 11.42 -19.81 22.11
CA ASP A 246 11.84 -18.66 22.93
C ASP A 246 13.07 -17.96 22.32
N ARG A 247 14.09 -18.76 21.98
CA ARG A 247 15.36 -18.25 21.41
C ARG A 247 15.15 -17.66 20.02
N TYR A 248 14.32 -18.29 19.21
CA TYR A 248 13.97 -17.81 17.87
C TYR A 248 13.34 -16.42 17.95
N CYS A 249 12.32 -16.23 18.79
CA CYS A 249 11.64 -14.93 18.95
C CYS A 249 12.58 -13.83 19.49
N GLN A 250 13.56 -14.19 20.32
CA GLN A 250 14.57 -13.24 20.81
C GLN A 250 15.59 -12.86 19.73
N ARG A 251 16.08 -13.84 18.97
CA ARG A 251 17.10 -13.67 17.92
C ARG A 251 16.56 -12.88 16.73
N HIS A 252 15.32 -13.15 16.33
CA HIS A 252 14.73 -12.61 15.10
C HIS A 252 13.74 -11.47 15.35
N ARG A 253 13.76 -10.83 16.53
CA ARG A 253 12.78 -9.78 16.88
C ARG A 253 12.64 -8.70 15.80
N ASP A 254 13.76 -8.34 15.17
CA ASP A 254 13.85 -7.31 14.12
C ASP A 254 14.15 -7.95 12.75
N TYR A 255 13.49 -9.08 12.42
CA TYR A 255 13.71 -9.80 11.16
C TYR A 255 13.30 -9.02 9.90
N LEU A 256 12.45 -7.99 10.06
CA LEU A 256 11.94 -7.19 8.96
C LEU A 256 13.06 -6.28 8.46
N ASP A 257 13.46 -6.48 7.21
CA ASP A 257 14.40 -5.57 6.56
C ASP A 257 13.72 -4.21 6.31
N ALA A 258 14.39 -3.14 6.73
CA ALA A 258 13.86 -1.78 6.62
C ALA A 258 13.64 -1.34 5.16
N THR A 259 14.52 -1.73 4.24
CA THR A 259 14.41 -1.39 2.82
C THR A 259 13.22 -2.11 2.17
N ILE A 260 12.96 -3.35 2.55
CA ILE A 260 11.77 -4.10 2.11
C ILE A 260 10.49 -3.50 2.71
N GLY A 261 10.54 -3.06 3.97
CA GLY A 261 9.44 -2.35 4.62
C GLY A 261 9.10 -1.02 3.94
N ASP A 262 10.13 -0.22 3.63
CA ASP A 262 9.99 1.04 2.89
C ASP A 262 9.43 0.77 1.49
N TYR A 263 9.99 -0.20 0.76
CA TYR A 263 9.49 -0.62 -0.55
C TYR A 263 8.00 -1.01 -0.50
N ASP A 264 7.59 -1.82 0.47
CA ASP A 264 6.20 -2.28 0.60
C ASP A 264 5.23 -1.10 0.77
N ARG A 265 5.62 -0.06 1.52
CA ARG A 265 4.85 1.18 1.65
C ARG A 265 4.86 2.00 0.36
N GLU A 266 6.05 2.26 -0.17
CA GLU A 266 6.25 3.11 -1.33
C GLU A 266 5.57 2.57 -2.58
N VAL A 267 5.61 1.26 -2.83
CA VAL A 267 5.00 0.66 -4.02
C VAL A 267 3.48 0.82 -4.03
N GLN A 268 2.84 0.96 -2.86
CA GLN A 268 1.40 1.21 -2.79
C GLN A 268 0.99 2.55 -3.42
N PHE A 269 1.88 3.54 -3.49
CA PHE A 269 1.61 4.78 -4.23
C PHE A 269 1.24 4.46 -5.68
N TYR A 270 2.05 3.64 -6.35
CA TYR A 270 1.83 3.26 -7.74
C TYR A 270 0.64 2.33 -7.90
N VAL A 271 0.51 1.32 -7.03
CA VAL A 271 -0.62 0.37 -7.07
C VAL A 271 -1.94 1.13 -6.90
N ALA A 272 -2.03 2.03 -5.91
CA ALA A 272 -3.22 2.84 -5.67
C ALA A 272 -3.56 3.74 -6.87
N CYS A 273 -2.56 4.38 -7.48
CA CYS A 273 -2.75 5.20 -8.67
C CYS A 273 -3.32 4.38 -9.84
N LEU A 274 -2.71 3.23 -10.16
CA LEU A 274 -3.13 2.39 -11.28
C LEU A 274 -4.52 1.77 -11.05
N GLU A 275 -4.83 1.35 -9.82
CA GLU A 275 -6.18 0.87 -9.47
C GLU A 275 -7.22 1.98 -9.60
N HIS A 276 -6.90 3.19 -9.16
CA HIS A 276 -7.79 4.35 -9.30
C HIS A 276 -8.05 4.67 -10.77
N ILE A 277 -6.99 4.77 -11.59
CA ILE A 277 -7.07 4.98 -13.05
C ILE A 277 -7.88 3.87 -13.73
N GLY A 278 -7.71 2.61 -13.29
CA GLY A 278 -8.45 1.46 -13.81
C GLY A 278 -9.97 1.60 -13.75
N ARG A 279 -10.50 2.37 -12.78
CA ARG A 279 -11.95 2.62 -12.61
C ARG A 279 -12.56 3.46 -13.74
N PHE A 280 -11.74 4.23 -14.46
CA PHE A 280 -12.17 5.14 -15.52
C PHE A 280 -12.17 4.47 -16.91
N LYS A 281 -11.40 3.40 -17.08
CA LYS A 281 -11.27 2.67 -18.35
C LYS A 281 -12.62 2.22 -18.94
N PRO A 282 -13.58 1.65 -18.17
CA PRO A 282 -14.88 1.26 -18.71
C PRO A 282 -15.73 2.43 -19.21
N ALA A 283 -15.47 3.65 -18.74
CA ALA A 283 -16.15 4.87 -19.20
C ALA A 283 -15.49 5.50 -20.44
N GLY A 284 -14.47 4.86 -21.02
CA GLY A 284 -13.74 5.36 -22.18
C GLY A 284 -12.80 6.55 -21.88
N LEU A 285 -12.58 6.86 -20.60
CA LEU A 285 -11.71 7.95 -20.18
C LEU A 285 -10.26 7.48 -20.11
N LEU A 286 -9.40 8.23 -20.80
CA LEU A 286 -7.99 7.89 -20.99
C LEU A 286 -7.10 8.65 -20.02
N PHE A 287 -5.95 8.04 -19.72
CA PHE A 287 -4.87 8.68 -19.00
C PHE A 287 -3.61 8.56 -19.84
N CYS A 288 -2.73 9.55 -19.74
CA CYS A 288 -1.46 9.56 -20.44
C CYS A 288 -0.31 9.89 -19.48
N TYR A 289 0.89 9.44 -19.84
CA TYR A 289 2.12 9.90 -19.20
C TYR A 289 2.49 11.24 -19.83
N PRO A 290 2.40 12.36 -19.09
CA PRO A 290 2.66 13.67 -19.68
C PRO A 290 4.13 13.81 -20.07
N THR A 291 4.40 14.55 -21.15
CA THR A 291 5.73 15.04 -21.43
C THR A 291 6.00 16.25 -20.54
N VAL A 292 6.88 16.10 -19.55
CA VAL A 292 7.24 17.18 -18.62
C VAL A 292 8.59 17.78 -19.01
N THR A 293 8.69 19.11 -19.00
CA THR A 293 9.93 19.85 -19.30
C THR A 293 10.06 21.09 -18.44
N ASP A 294 11.29 21.45 -18.10
CA ASP A 294 11.68 22.70 -17.43
C ASP A 294 12.30 23.73 -18.41
N ARG A 295 12.39 23.39 -19.71
CA ARG A 295 13.06 24.20 -20.74
C ARG A 295 12.12 24.99 -21.64
N SER A 296 10.92 24.48 -21.85
CA SER A 296 9.89 25.13 -22.67
C SER A 296 8.63 25.34 -21.85
N ARG A 297 8.02 26.51 -21.99
CA ARG A 297 6.76 26.86 -21.34
C ARG A 297 5.54 26.57 -22.22
N GLU A 298 5.74 25.92 -23.36
CA GLU A 298 4.64 25.40 -24.16
C GLU A 298 3.91 24.31 -23.37
N ILE A 299 2.59 24.47 -23.23
CA ILE A 299 1.73 23.49 -22.57
C ILE A 299 0.57 23.15 -23.49
N HIS A 300 0.21 21.87 -23.54
CA HIS A 300 -0.98 21.43 -24.25
C HIS A 300 -1.57 20.20 -23.59
N GLY A 301 -2.88 20.04 -23.73
CA GLY A 301 -3.60 18.85 -23.31
C GLY A 301 -4.69 18.54 -24.32
N HIS A 302 -4.80 17.26 -24.68
CA HIS A 302 -5.82 16.76 -25.59
C HIS A 302 -6.73 15.77 -24.87
N ALA A 303 -8.04 15.98 -25.01
CA ALA A 303 -9.10 15.21 -24.36
C ALA A 303 -8.96 15.13 -22.84
N VAL A 304 -8.52 16.21 -22.19
CA VAL A 304 -8.35 16.29 -20.74
C VAL A 304 -9.69 16.47 -20.03
N PHE A 305 -9.77 16.07 -18.76
CA PHE A 305 -10.98 16.18 -17.95
C PHE A 305 -10.67 16.37 -16.46
N ASP A 306 -11.62 16.98 -15.74
CA ASP A 306 -11.55 17.12 -14.28
C ASP A 306 -11.72 15.74 -13.63
N LEU A 307 -10.66 15.24 -12.99
CA LEU A 307 -10.61 13.91 -12.40
C LEU A 307 -11.60 13.76 -11.24
N ALA A 308 -11.73 14.82 -10.45
CA ALA A 308 -12.61 14.88 -9.29
C ALA A 308 -14.09 14.81 -9.71
N LEU A 309 -14.46 15.59 -10.73
CA LEU A 309 -15.80 15.57 -11.32
C LEU A 309 -16.07 14.24 -12.02
N ALA A 310 -15.13 13.72 -12.80
CA ALA A 310 -15.26 12.45 -13.50
C ALA A 310 -15.55 11.29 -12.54
N ASN A 311 -14.87 11.25 -11.39
CA ASN A 311 -15.10 10.23 -10.36
C ASN A 311 -16.57 10.24 -9.84
N ASN A 312 -17.18 11.44 -9.72
CA ASN A 312 -18.57 11.58 -9.32
C ASN A 312 -19.54 11.23 -10.45
N LEU A 313 -19.28 11.69 -11.67
CA LEU A 313 -20.16 11.46 -12.82
C LEU A 313 -20.21 9.98 -13.23
N ILE A 314 -19.08 9.27 -13.21
CA ILE A 314 -19.04 7.83 -13.52
C ILE A 314 -19.89 7.03 -12.53
N ARG A 315 -19.82 7.35 -11.23
CA ARG A 315 -20.68 6.73 -10.22
C ARG A 315 -22.17 6.95 -10.50
N ASN A 316 -22.51 8.12 -11.04
CA ASN A 316 -23.87 8.49 -11.39
C ASN A 316 -24.25 8.13 -12.84
N ARG A 317 -23.40 7.39 -13.56
CA ARG A 317 -23.57 7.03 -14.99
C ARG A 317 -23.85 8.22 -15.90
N ALA A 318 -23.26 9.37 -15.58
CA ALA A 318 -23.35 10.60 -16.35
C ALA A 318 -22.12 10.77 -17.26
N PRO A 319 -22.28 11.37 -18.46
CA PRO A 319 -21.16 11.61 -19.36
C PRO A 319 -20.20 12.66 -18.79
N VAL A 320 -18.90 12.48 -19.03
CA VAL A 320 -17.84 13.42 -18.68
C VAL A 320 -17.45 14.20 -19.91
N VAL A 321 -17.45 15.54 -19.82
CA VAL A 321 -17.00 16.41 -20.91
C VAL A 321 -15.48 16.48 -20.89
N ILE A 322 -14.86 16.20 -22.03
CA ILE A 322 -13.42 16.33 -22.26
C ILE A 322 -13.13 17.64 -23.01
N ASN A 323 -11.99 18.25 -22.73
CA ASN A 323 -11.57 19.52 -23.33
C ASN A 323 -10.14 19.43 -23.85
N ASP A 324 -9.82 20.34 -24.78
CA ASP A 324 -8.47 20.58 -25.26
C ASP A 324 -7.98 21.94 -24.74
N PHE A 325 -6.68 22.08 -24.53
CA PHE A 325 -6.06 23.38 -24.30
C PHE A 325 -4.65 23.42 -24.90
N ASN A 326 -4.20 24.62 -25.24
CA ASN A 326 -2.86 24.85 -25.77
C ASN A 326 -2.42 26.29 -25.48
N LEU A 327 -1.22 26.45 -24.92
CA LEU A 327 -0.48 27.71 -24.92
C LEU A 327 0.82 27.47 -25.68
N LYS A 328 1.00 28.24 -26.74
CA LYS A 328 2.22 28.23 -27.54
C LYS A 328 2.84 29.62 -27.58
N ASP A 329 4.15 29.69 -27.67
CA ASP A 329 4.89 30.95 -27.71
C ASP A 329 4.28 31.98 -28.68
N PRO A 330 4.04 33.24 -28.24
CA PRO A 330 4.39 33.85 -26.95
C PRO A 330 3.29 33.74 -25.87
N GLU A 331 2.23 32.98 -26.08
CA GLU A 331 1.05 32.93 -25.21
C GLU A 331 1.38 32.31 -23.84
N ARG A 332 0.90 32.94 -22.76
CA ARG A 332 1.12 32.51 -21.37
C ARG A 332 -0.12 32.57 -20.49
N ILE A 333 -1.21 33.10 -21.00
CA ILE A 333 -2.42 33.40 -20.24
C ILE A 333 -3.62 32.90 -21.03
N PHE A 334 -4.48 32.14 -20.38
CA PHE A 334 -5.82 31.86 -20.90
C PHE A 334 -6.79 32.92 -20.38
N VAL A 335 -7.58 33.49 -21.29
CA VAL A 335 -8.76 34.28 -20.92
C VAL A 335 -9.98 33.46 -21.34
N VAL A 336 -10.65 32.86 -20.36
CA VAL A 336 -11.85 32.05 -20.58
C VAL A 336 -13.06 32.91 -20.23
N SER A 337 -14.03 32.99 -21.15
CA SER A 337 -15.27 33.74 -20.92
C SER A 337 -16.47 32.98 -21.47
N GLY A 338 -17.64 33.28 -20.93
CA GLY A 338 -18.86 32.50 -21.16
C GLY A 338 -19.92 32.82 -20.12
N ALA A 339 -21.05 32.11 -20.22
CA ALA A 339 -22.12 32.24 -19.24
C ALA A 339 -21.76 31.53 -17.94
N ASN A 340 -22.24 32.05 -16.81
CA ASN A 340 -22.18 31.33 -15.53
C ASN A 340 -22.73 29.91 -15.69
N GLN A 341 -22.08 28.94 -15.04
CA GLN A 341 -22.36 27.50 -15.17
C GLN A 341 -21.93 26.87 -16.52
N GLY A 342 -21.16 27.58 -17.35
CA GLY A 342 -20.57 27.06 -18.59
C GLY A 342 -19.39 26.09 -18.40
N GLY A 343 -18.96 25.84 -17.15
CA GLY A 343 -17.87 24.91 -16.85
C GLY A 343 -16.48 25.55 -16.79
N GLU A 344 -16.37 26.88 -16.82
CA GLU A 344 -15.10 27.62 -16.78
C GLU A 344 -14.25 27.26 -15.55
N THR A 345 -14.86 27.25 -14.36
CA THR A 345 -14.21 26.83 -13.12
C THR A 345 -13.70 25.39 -13.20
N THR A 346 -14.48 24.49 -13.80
CA THR A 346 -14.08 23.08 -14.00
C THR A 346 -12.92 22.95 -14.97
N PHE A 347 -12.90 23.77 -16.03
CA PHE A 347 -11.80 23.82 -16.98
C PHE A 347 -10.51 24.34 -16.34
N ALA A 348 -10.57 25.45 -15.61
CA ALA A 348 -9.44 25.98 -14.84
C ALA A 348 -8.92 24.94 -13.83
N ARG A 349 -9.84 24.27 -13.12
CA ARG A 349 -9.49 23.17 -12.20
C ARG A 349 -8.80 22.01 -12.89
N THR A 350 -9.28 21.62 -14.07
CA THR A 350 -8.66 20.55 -14.88
C THR A 350 -7.20 20.88 -15.15
N ILE A 351 -6.89 22.12 -15.57
CA ILE A 351 -5.52 22.57 -15.81
C ILE A 351 -4.67 22.50 -14.53
N GLY A 352 -5.21 22.95 -13.38
CA GLY A 352 -4.48 22.83 -12.11
C GLY A 352 -4.22 21.38 -11.70
N GLN A 353 -5.22 20.51 -11.83
CA GLN A 353 -5.13 19.08 -11.48
C GLN A 353 -4.07 18.35 -12.30
N ILE A 354 -4.08 18.50 -13.64
CA ILE A 354 -3.11 17.81 -14.50
C ILE A 354 -1.67 18.27 -14.22
N HIS A 355 -1.44 19.55 -13.96
CA HIS A 355 -0.12 20.04 -13.61
C HIS A 355 0.33 19.43 -12.28
N TYR A 356 -0.53 19.46 -11.26
CA TYR A 356 -0.19 18.89 -9.96
C TYR A 356 0.12 17.39 -10.04
N LEU A 357 -0.73 16.61 -10.72
CA LEU A 357 -0.55 15.17 -10.91
C LEU A 357 0.75 14.86 -11.68
N ALA A 358 1.06 15.64 -12.72
CA ALA A 358 2.32 15.51 -13.44
C ALA A 358 3.53 15.85 -12.54
N GLY A 359 3.40 16.87 -11.70
CA GLY A 359 4.42 17.30 -10.74
C GLY A 359 4.75 16.23 -9.70
N ILE A 360 3.83 15.32 -9.38
CA ILE A 360 4.10 14.16 -8.50
C ILE A 360 4.45 12.88 -9.28
N GLY A 361 4.60 12.95 -10.61
CA GLY A 361 4.96 11.82 -11.46
C GLY A 361 3.84 10.79 -11.67
N CYS A 362 2.58 11.22 -11.56
CA CYS A 362 1.42 10.39 -11.90
C CYS A 362 1.03 10.54 -13.38
N PRO A 363 0.37 9.53 -13.98
CA PRO A 363 -0.36 9.71 -15.23
C PRO A 363 -1.47 10.75 -15.03
N VAL A 364 -1.75 11.54 -16.06
CA VAL A 364 -2.73 12.63 -16.00
C VAL A 364 -3.99 12.27 -16.80
N PRO A 365 -5.18 12.76 -16.39
CA PRO A 365 -6.42 12.55 -17.13
C PRO A 365 -6.35 13.26 -18.49
N GLY A 366 -6.40 12.48 -19.57
CA GLY A 366 -6.26 12.97 -20.93
C GLY A 366 -5.65 11.95 -21.87
N ARG A 367 -5.80 12.19 -23.17
CA ARG A 367 -5.18 11.37 -24.21
C ARG A 367 -3.72 11.72 -24.44
N GLU A 368 -3.38 13.00 -24.32
CA GLU A 368 -2.03 13.51 -24.48
C GLU A 368 -1.87 14.78 -23.64
N ALA A 369 -0.69 14.98 -23.05
CA ALA A 369 -0.35 16.22 -22.36
C ALA A 369 1.15 16.53 -22.47
N ARG A 370 1.46 17.81 -22.65
CA ARG A 370 2.78 18.39 -22.46
C ARG A 370 2.66 19.50 -21.42
N LEU A 371 3.46 19.43 -20.37
CA LEU A 371 3.32 20.30 -19.20
C LEU A 371 4.69 20.85 -18.80
N PHE A 372 4.68 22.08 -18.29
CA PHE A 372 5.86 22.72 -17.74
C PHE A 372 6.05 22.29 -16.28
N LEU A 373 7.29 22.00 -15.88
CA LEU A 373 7.62 21.73 -14.48
C LEU A 373 7.63 23.04 -13.69
N PHE A 374 6.55 23.26 -12.94
CA PHE A 374 6.39 24.45 -12.12
C PHE A 374 7.15 24.38 -10.79
N ASP A 375 7.45 25.54 -10.21
CA ASP A 375 7.99 25.64 -8.85
C ASP A 375 6.92 25.87 -7.78
N SER A 376 5.85 26.58 -8.11
CA SER A 376 4.70 26.80 -7.23
C SER A 376 3.40 26.80 -8.03
N LEU A 377 2.35 26.22 -7.46
CA LEU A 377 1.00 26.21 -8.02
C LEU A 377 0.10 27.00 -7.07
N PHE A 378 -0.33 28.17 -7.53
CA PHE A 378 -1.22 29.08 -6.81
C PHE A 378 -2.63 28.98 -7.38
N THR A 379 -3.62 29.17 -6.52
CA THR A 379 -5.03 29.16 -6.89
C THR A 379 -5.73 30.37 -6.32
N HIS A 380 -6.58 31.00 -7.12
CA HIS A 380 -7.46 32.06 -6.66
C HIS A 380 -8.89 31.81 -7.16
N PHE A 381 -9.66 31.11 -6.33
CA PHE A 381 -11.09 30.91 -6.56
C PHE A 381 -11.94 31.77 -5.61
N GLU A 382 -13.19 31.99 -6.01
CA GLU A 382 -14.19 32.65 -5.17
C GLU A 382 -14.40 31.83 -3.89
N ARG A 383 -14.38 32.50 -2.73
CA ARG A 383 -14.65 31.91 -1.42
C ARG A 383 -15.96 32.45 -0.86
N GLU A 384 -16.67 31.63 -0.09
CA GLU A 384 -17.81 32.09 0.70
C GLU A 384 -17.34 33.08 1.77
N GLU A 385 -18.14 34.12 2.04
CA GLU A 385 -17.81 35.13 3.06
C GLU A 385 -17.77 34.50 4.46
N ASP A 386 -16.67 34.67 5.18
CA ASP A 386 -16.64 34.36 6.61
C ASP A 386 -17.23 35.54 7.37
N LEU A 387 -18.49 35.40 7.80
CA LEU A 387 -19.23 36.39 8.58
C LEU A 387 -18.54 36.77 9.91
N ARG A 388 -17.46 36.07 10.30
CA ARG A 388 -16.65 36.34 11.50
C ARG A 388 -15.47 37.28 11.26
N ASN A 389 -15.08 37.51 10.00
CA ASN A 389 -14.06 38.49 9.64
C ASN A 389 -14.69 39.86 9.46
N LEU A 390 -14.04 40.89 10.00
CA LEU A 390 -14.49 42.28 9.92
C LEU A 390 -14.05 42.99 8.62
N SER A 391 -13.31 42.28 7.74
CA SER A 391 -12.86 42.75 6.43
C SER A 391 -13.91 42.47 5.35
N GLY A 392 -13.95 43.31 4.32
CA GLY A 392 -14.85 43.10 3.19
C GLY A 392 -14.33 42.04 2.22
N LYS A 393 -15.21 41.31 1.52
CA LYS A 393 -14.83 40.27 0.53
C LYS A 393 -13.79 40.75 -0.50
N LEU A 394 -13.94 41.97 -1.00
CA LEU A 394 -13.00 42.56 -1.94
C LEU A 394 -11.61 42.81 -1.32
N GLU A 395 -11.57 43.25 -0.06
CA GLU A 395 -10.30 43.47 0.65
C GLU A 395 -9.56 42.15 0.83
N ASP A 396 -10.27 41.10 1.29
CA ASP A 396 -9.72 39.76 1.43
C ASP A 396 -9.21 39.20 0.09
N ASP A 397 -9.96 39.38 -1.00
CA ASP A 397 -9.54 38.94 -2.32
C ASP A 397 -8.27 39.67 -2.79
N LEU A 398 -8.19 40.99 -2.60
CA LEU A 398 -7.02 41.77 -2.96
C LEU A 398 -5.79 41.40 -2.13
N LEU A 399 -5.94 41.15 -0.82
CA LEU A 399 -4.85 40.68 0.03
C LEU A 399 -4.33 39.31 -0.42
N ARG A 400 -5.22 38.36 -0.73
CA ARG A 400 -4.83 37.04 -1.26
C ARG A 400 -4.11 37.16 -2.60
N ILE A 401 -4.59 38.01 -3.52
CA ILE A 401 -3.92 38.24 -4.80
C ILE A 401 -2.53 38.84 -4.58
N HIS A 402 -2.40 39.81 -3.67
CA HIS A 402 -1.12 40.42 -3.35
C HIS A 402 -0.12 39.39 -2.81
N GLU A 403 -0.52 38.52 -1.87
CA GLU A 403 0.33 37.45 -1.32
C GLU A 403 0.79 36.46 -2.40
N ILE A 404 -0.10 36.12 -3.33
CA ILE A 404 0.25 35.25 -4.47
C ILE A 404 1.30 35.94 -5.34
N LEU A 405 1.09 37.21 -5.71
CA LEU A 405 2.00 37.95 -6.59
C LEU A 405 3.38 38.16 -5.96
N ASP A 406 3.46 38.34 -4.64
CA ASP A 406 4.74 38.48 -3.93
C ASP A 406 5.56 37.18 -3.92
N ARG A 407 4.90 36.02 -3.97
CA ARG A 407 5.54 34.69 -3.97
C ARG A 407 5.75 34.12 -5.38
N ALA A 408 5.00 34.59 -6.36
CA ALA A 408 5.00 34.05 -7.71
C ALA A 408 6.33 34.30 -8.43
N THR A 409 6.82 33.29 -9.13
CA THR A 409 8.02 33.38 -9.96
C THR A 409 7.67 33.22 -11.44
N PRO A 410 8.61 33.47 -12.37
CA PRO A 410 8.41 33.17 -13.79
C PRO A 410 8.13 31.69 -14.10
N ASN A 411 8.36 30.78 -13.14
CA ASN A 411 8.14 29.34 -13.27
C ASN A 411 6.94 28.85 -12.46
N SER A 412 6.14 29.77 -11.91
CA SER A 412 4.92 29.43 -11.19
C SER A 412 3.72 29.31 -12.13
N ILE A 413 2.72 28.56 -11.69
CA ILE A 413 1.41 28.48 -12.34
C ILE A 413 0.40 29.14 -11.41
N LEU A 414 -0.41 30.03 -11.97
CA LEU A 414 -1.54 30.66 -11.30
C LEU A 414 -2.82 30.21 -12.00
N ILE A 415 -3.76 29.69 -11.22
CA ILE A 415 -5.10 29.28 -11.68
C ILE A 415 -6.15 30.22 -11.09
#